data_AF-A0A817H2P3-F1
#
_entry.id   AF-A0A817H2P3-F1
#
_cell.length_a   1.000
_cell.length_b   1.000
_cell.length_c   1.000
_cell.angle_alpha   90.00
_cell.angle_beta   90.00
_cell.angle_gamma   90.00
#
_symmetry.space_group_name_H-M   'P 1'
#
loop_
_entity.id
_entity.type
_entity.pdbx_description
1 polymer ?
#
loop_
_entity_poly.entity_id
_entity_poly.type
_entity_poly.pdbx_seq_one_letter_code
_entity_poly.pdbx_strand_id
1 'polypeptide(L)'
;MIGGWTTNPTNYIGLVCKLRGFFVFTTRTIGSWFVVLATVDRWLLSSIDAHRRQRSTLINAKRWTIIIVLLSSLLYAQQLYCYEANLIDTPLRCYGKTVACRYLTDLSFAVMTIILPLFFMILFGLLIISNVRQSQSRIQALQLQNTNSTRTKSFGLTAGTADTKKKYRKHSNLQMATMNFHSTAHSIYLLVQ
;
A
#
# COMPACT_ATOMS: atom_id res chain seq x y z
N MET A 1 -33.17 -48.31 -16.53
CA MET A 1 -33.03 -47.10 -17.37
C MET A 1 -32.76 -45.93 -16.44
N ILE A 2 -31.49 -45.50 -16.35
CA ILE A 2 -31.04 -44.39 -15.49
C ILE A 2 -30.43 -43.34 -16.43
N GLY A 3 -30.84 -42.09 -16.24
CA GLY A 3 -30.93 -41.04 -17.26
C GLY A 3 -29.64 -40.67 -17.99
N GLY A 4 -29.78 -40.45 -19.29
CA GLY A 4 -28.78 -39.84 -20.16
C GLY A 4 -28.55 -38.37 -19.82
N TRP A 5 -27.62 -38.11 -18.90
CA TRP A 5 -26.97 -36.81 -18.77
C TRP A 5 -25.70 -36.83 -19.63
N THR A 6 -25.84 -36.50 -20.92
CA THR A 6 -24.69 -36.14 -21.77
C THR A 6 -24.29 -34.69 -21.49
N THR A 7 -23.92 -34.39 -20.24
CA THR A 7 -23.22 -33.14 -19.92
C THR A 7 -21.83 -33.23 -20.53
N ASN A 8 -21.68 -32.80 -21.79
CA ASN A 8 -20.41 -32.79 -22.52
C ASN A 8 -19.31 -32.16 -21.63
N PRO A 9 -18.37 -32.95 -21.08
CA PRO A 9 -17.37 -32.46 -20.12
C PRO A 9 -16.42 -31.43 -20.75
N THR A 10 -16.32 -31.44 -22.07
CA THR A 10 -15.54 -30.51 -22.90
C THR A 10 -15.88 -29.04 -22.63
N ASN A 11 -17.16 -28.69 -22.45
CA ASN A 11 -17.57 -27.30 -22.21
C ASN A 11 -17.22 -26.82 -20.80
N TYR A 12 -17.36 -27.70 -19.80
CA TYR A 12 -17.01 -27.39 -18.42
C TYR A 12 -15.49 -27.19 -18.26
N ILE A 13 -14.69 -28.07 -18.88
CA ILE A 13 -13.22 -27.97 -18.90
C ILE A 13 -12.78 -26.64 -19.54
N GLY A 14 -13.45 -26.21 -20.62
CA GLY A 14 -13.19 -24.93 -21.28
C GLY A 14 -13.45 -23.70 -20.41
N LEU A 15 -14.56 -23.68 -19.67
CA LEU A 15 -14.89 -22.58 -18.78
C LEU A 15 -13.90 -22.51 -17.60
N VAL A 16 -13.61 -23.64 -16.96
CA VAL A 16 -12.69 -23.72 -15.80
C VAL A 16 -11.29 -23.26 -16.19
N CYS A 17 -10.85 -23.62 -17.40
CA CYS A 17 -9.58 -23.19 -17.98
C CYS A 17 -9.46 -21.65 -18.05
N LYS A 18 -10.45 -21.00 -18.65
CA LYS A 18 -10.52 -19.54 -18.82
C LYS A 18 -10.57 -18.82 -17.48
N LEU A 19 -11.44 -19.28 -16.58
CA LEU A 19 -11.59 -18.71 -15.25
C LEU A 19 -10.31 -18.82 -14.43
N ARG A 20 -9.62 -19.97 -14.47
CA ARG A 20 -8.35 -20.15 -13.77
C ARG A 20 -7.30 -19.14 -14.22
N GLY A 21 -7.14 -18.96 -15.53
CA GLY A 21 -6.23 -17.95 -16.08
C GLY A 21 -6.60 -16.56 -15.58
N PHE A 22 -7.86 -16.16 -15.75
CA PHE A 22 -8.37 -14.87 -15.32
C PHE A 22 -8.10 -14.58 -13.83
N PHE A 23 -8.42 -15.51 -12.93
CA PHE A 23 -8.22 -15.32 -11.50
C PHE A 23 -6.74 -15.22 -11.13
N VAL A 24 -5.86 -16.04 -11.71
CA VAL A 24 -4.42 -16.03 -11.41
C VAL A 24 -3.80 -14.68 -11.77
N PHE A 25 -4.08 -14.15 -12.97
CA PHE A 25 -3.51 -12.85 -13.39
C PHE A 25 -4.13 -11.68 -12.62
N THR A 26 -5.45 -11.71 -12.40
CA THR A 26 -6.17 -10.65 -11.68
C THR A 26 -5.72 -10.57 -10.22
N THR A 27 -5.65 -11.69 -9.50
CA THR A 27 -5.24 -11.71 -8.08
C THR A 27 -3.79 -11.27 -7.88
N ARG A 28 -2.87 -11.71 -8.74
CA ARG A 28 -1.46 -11.27 -8.72
C ARG A 28 -1.33 -9.77 -8.90
N THR A 29 -2.08 -9.21 -9.85
CA THR A 29 -2.07 -7.77 -10.13
C THR A 29 -2.69 -6.98 -8.98
N ILE A 30 -3.84 -7.40 -8.45
CA ILE A 30 -4.45 -6.76 -7.27
C ILE A 30 -3.44 -6.75 -6.10
N GLY A 31 -2.77 -7.88 -5.86
CA GLY A 31 -1.73 -7.99 -4.83
C GLY A 31 -0.60 -6.97 -5.02
N SER A 32 -0.02 -6.87 -6.22
CA SER A 32 1.06 -5.90 -6.49
C SER A 32 0.60 -4.46 -6.28
N TRP A 33 -0.61 -4.11 -6.73
CA TRP A 33 -1.16 -2.77 -6.57
C TRP A 33 -1.55 -2.44 -5.11
N PHE A 34 -1.91 -3.42 -4.30
CA PHE A 34 -2.09 -3.21 -2.86
C PHE A 34 -0.79 -2.86 -2.15
N VAL A 35 0.33 -3.46 -2.56
CA VAL A 35 1.64 -3.06 -2.01
C VAL A 35 1.94 -1.61 -2.39
N VAL A 36 1.65 -1.20 -3.64
CA VAL A 36 1.78 0.21 -4.05
C VAL A 36 0.91 1.11 -3.19
N LEU A 37 -0.37 0.80 -3.01
CA LEU A 37 -1.26 1.57 -2.14
C LEU A 37 -0.72 1.67 -0.71
N ALA A 38 -0.17 0.60 -0.15
CA ALA A 38 0.45 0.64 1.17
C ALA A 38 1.65 1.60 1.22
N THR A 39 2.45 1.69 0.15
CA THR A 39 3.53 2.68 0.06
C THR A 39 3.01 4.11 -0.06
N VAL A 40 1.93 4.33 -0.82
CA VAL A 40 1.26 5.65 -0.91
C VAL A 40 0.70 6.06 0.45
N ASP A 41 0.07 5.12 1.16
CA ASP A 41 -0.48 5.35 2.48
C ASP A 41 0.60 5.78 3.49
N ARG A 42 1.71 5.04 3.54
CA ARG A 42 2.89 5.41 4.34
C ARG A 42 3.45 6.78 3.95
N TRP A 43 3.47 7.12 2.67
CA TRP A 43 3.89 8.44 2.21
C TRP A 43 2.96 9.55 2.72
N LEU A 44 1.64 9.38 2.62
CA LEU A 44 0.66 10.35 3.13
C LEU A 44 0.82 10.57 4.64
N LEU A 45 1.10 9.50 5.41
CA LEU A 45 1.36 9.58 6.84
C LEU A 45 2.68 10.29 7.16
N SER A 46 3.73 10.10 6.35
CA SER A 46 5.03 10.76 6.53
C SER A 46 4.98 12.28 6.30
N SER A 47 4.01 12.76 5.53
CA SER A 47 3.86 14.18 5.18
C SER A 47 3.66 15.05 6.43
N ILE A 48 4.20 16.27 6.42
CA ILE A 48 4.02 17.25 7.50
C ILE A 48 2.62 17.89 7.43
N ASP A 49 2.08 18.03 6.22
CA ASP A 49 0.77 18.65 6.00
C ASP A 49 -0.37 17.81 6.61
N ALA A 50 -1.10 18.38 7.57
CA ALA A 50 -2.25 17.74 8.20
C ALA A 50 -3.35 17.37 7.18
N HIS A 51 -3.55 18.20 6.15
CA HIS A 51 -4.51 17.94 5.08
C HIS A 51 -4.12 16.70 4.24
N ARG A 52 -2.83 16.47 4.00
CA ARG A 52 -2.35 15.26 3.30
C ARG A 52 -2.51 14.02 4.17
N ARG A 53 -2.24 14.13 5.48
CA ARG A 53 -2.49 13.02 6.44
C ARG A 53 -3.96 12.61 6.47
N GLN A 54 -4.88 13.56 6.41
CA GLN A 54 -6.32 13.29 6.38
C GLN A 54 -6.77 12.52 5.13
N ARG A 55 -5.96 12.48 4.06
CA ARG A 55 -6.28 11.66 2.88
C ARG A 55 -6.04 10.16 3.11
N SER A 56 -5.20 9.78 4.08
CA SER A 56 -5.06 8.41 4.59
C SER A 56 -6.24 8.10 5.53
N THR A 57 -7.45 8.10 4.96
CA THR A 57 -8.66 7.64 5.65
C THR A 57 -9.07 6.30 5.10
N LEU A 58 -9.65 5.47 5.97
CA LEU A 58 -10.13 4.14 5.62
C LEU A 58 -11.19 4.18 4.50
N ILE A 59 -11.97 5.26 4.41
CA ILE A 59 -12.95 5.50 3.34
C ILE A 59 -12.26 5.62 1.98
N ASN A 60 -11.18 6.40 1.89
CA ASN A 60 -10.42 6.55 0.66
C ASN A 60 -9.70 5.25 0.30
N ALA A 61 -9.11 4.56 1.27
CA ALA A 61 -8.47 3.27 1.05
C ALA A 61 -9.45 2.23 0.48
N LYS A 62 -10.68 2.17 1.01
CA LYS A 62 -11.75 1.32 0.48
C LYS A 62 -12.13 1.71 -0.95
N ARG A 63 -12.27 3.00 -1.25
CA ARG A 63 -12.58 3.49 -2.61
C ARG A 63 -11.48 3.11 -3.60
N TRP A 64 -10.21 3.29 -3.26
CA TRP A 64 -9.07 2.90 -4.10
C TRP A 64 -8.99 1.39 -4.31
N THR A 65 -9.26 0.62 -3.26
CA THR A 65 -9.32 -0.85 -3.33
C THR A 65 -10.35 -1.30 -4.36
N ILE A 66 -11.57 -0.74 -4.31
CA ILE A 66 -12.65 -1.07 -5.27
C ILE A 66 -12.23 -0.70 -6.69
N ILE A 67 -11.64 0.48 -6.89
CA ILE A 67 -11.18 0.94 -8.22
C ILE A 67 -10.14 -0.04 -8.78
N ILE A 68 -9.15 -0.46 -7.98
CA ILE A 68 -8.09 -1.38 -8.43
C ILE A 68 -8.66 -2.75 -8.79
N VAL A 69 -9.59 -3.28 -8.00
CA VAL A 69 -10.21 -4.58 -8.28
C VAL A 69 -11.00 -4.52 -9.59
N LEU A 70 -11.79 -3.47 -9.80
CA LEU A 70 -12.56 -3.29 -11.04
C LEU A 70 -11.64 -3.09 -12.25
N LEU A 71 -10.64 -2.22 -12.13
CA LEU A 71 -9.69 -1.95 -13.20
C LEU A 71 -8.87 -3.19 -13.57
N SER A 72 -8.39 -3.94 -12.57
CA SER A 72 -7.67 -5.20 -12.80
C SER A 72 -8.56 -6.23 -13.49
N SER A 73 -9.82 -6.35 -13.06
CA SER A 73 -10.77 -7.28 -13.67
C SER A 73 -11.06 -6.92 -15.14
N LEU A 74 -11.20 -5.63 -15.45
CA LEU A 74 -11.41 -5.16 -16.83
C LEU A 74 -10.18 -5.40 -17.71
N LEU A 75 -8.98 -5.11 -17.21
CA LEU A 75 -7.72 -5.31 -17.94
C LEU A 75 -7.49 -6.77 -18.33
N TYR A 76 -7.88 -7.72 -17.48
CA TYR A 76 -7.75 -9.15 -17.75
C TYR A 76 -9.02 -9.80 -18.30
N ALA A 77 -10.10 -9.06 -18.51
CA ALA A 77 -11.31 -9.59 -19.15
C ALA A 77 -11.01 -10.15 -20.55
N GLN A 78 -10.08 -9.53 -21.29
CA GLN A 78 -9.58 -10.02 -22.58
C GLN A 78 -8.99 -11.44 -22.52
N GLN A 79 -8.51 -11.89 -21.36
CA GLN A 79 -7.99 -13.24 -21.17
C GLN A 79 -9.07 -14.30 -21.32
N LEU A 80 -10.32 -13.99 -20.97
CA LEU A 80 -11.45 -14.91 -21.15
C LEU A 80 -11.73 -15.22 -22.62
N TYR A 81 -11.35 -14.31 -23.52
CA TYR A 81 -11.42 -14.49 -24.97
C TYR A 81 -10.18 -15.19 -25.52
N CYS A 82 -8.99 -14.82 -25.05
CA CYS A 82 -7.72 -15.34 -25.56
C CYS A 82 -7.41 -16.80 -25.18
N TYR A 83 -7.95 -17.31 -24.07
CA TYR A 83 -7.75 -18.69 -23.63
C TYR A 83 -8.75 -19.63 -24.29
N GLU A 84 -8.29 -20.73 -24.85
CA GLU A 84 -9.14 -21.78 -25.43
C GLU A 84 -8.69 -23.14 -24.90
N ALA A 85 -9.66 -24.04 -24.68
CA ALA A 85 -9.37 -25.39 -24.20
C ALA A 85 -9.33 -26.37 -25.36
N ASN A 86 -8.49 -27.39 -25.24
CA ASN A 86 -8.32 -28.47 -26.22
C ASN A 86 -7.76 -28.00 -27.58
N LEU A 87 -6.72 -27.17 -27.58
CA LEU A 87 -5.91 -26.97 -28.79
C LEU A 87 -5.14 -28.27 -29.10
N ILE A 88 -5.40 -28.82 -30.29
CA ILE A 88 -4.61 -29.90 -30.89
C ILE A 88 -3.17 -29.36 -31.07
N ASP A 89 -2.15 -30.16 -30.75
CA ASP A 89 -0.72 -29.82 -30.80
C ASP A 89 -0.15 -28.89 -29.70
N THR A 90 -0.82 -28.74 -28.54
CA THR A 90 -0.23 -28.05 -27.39
C THR A 90 0.00 -28.98 -26.19
N PRO A 91 1.14 -28.88 -25.47
CA PRO A 91 1.44 -29.76 -24.34
C PRO A 91 0.54 -29.50 -23.12
N LEU A 92 -0.11 -28.33 -23.06
CA LEU A 92 -1.07 -27.95 -22.03
C LEU A 92 -2.48 -27.89 -22.63
N ARG A 93 -3.45 -28.55 -21.99
CA ARG A 93 -4.88 -28.54 -22.38
C ARG A 93 -5.54 -27.15 -22.35
N CYS A 94 -4.81 -26.13 -21.89
CA CYS A 94 -5.23 -24.75 -21.66
C CYS A 94 -4.14 -23.82 -22.15
N TYR A 95 -4.30 -23.27 -23.37
CA TYR A 95 -3.29 -22.42 -23.95
C TYR A 95 -3.90 -21.25 -24.72
N GLY A 96 -3.11 -20.20 -24.93
CA GLY A 96 -3.53 -19.04 -25.72
C GLY A 96 -3.79 -19.45 -27.16
N LYS A 97 -4.96 -19.08 -27.69
CA LYS A 97 -5.39 -19.42 -29.06
C LYS A 97 -4.41 -18.92 -30.12
N THR A 98 -3.85 -17.72 -29.91
CA THR A 98 -3.00 -17.03 -30.88
C THR A 98 -1.69 -16.55 -30.25
N VAL A 99 -0.65 -16.47 -31.08
CA VAL A 99 0.66 -15.91 -30.69
C VAL A 99 0.52 -14.45 -30.24
N ALA A 100 -0.36 -13.69 -30.89
CA ALA A 100 -0.65 -12.30 -30.51
C ALA A 100 -1.25 -12.18 -29.09
N CYS A 101 -2.20 -13.05 -28.73
CA CYS A 101 -2.75 -13.09 -27.38
C CYS A 101 -1.67 -13.36 -26.32
N ARG A 102 -0.70 -14.23 -26.63
CA ARG A 102 0.43 -14.51 -25.73
C ARG A 102 1.30 -13.28 -25.53
N TYR A 103 1.74 -12.63 -26.60
CA TYR A 103 2.55 -11.42 -26.50
C TYR A 103 1.84 -10.28 -25.78
N LEU A 104 0.55 -10.04 -26.07
CA LEU A 104 -0.25 -9.03 -25.37
C LEU A 104 -0.39 -9.34 -23.87
N THR A 105 -0.58 -10.61 -23.51
CA THR A 105 -0.67 -11.06 -22.12
C THR A 105 0.65 -10.85 -21.38
N ASP A 106 1.76 -11.31 -21.96
CA ASP A 106 3.07 -11.21 -21.34
C ASP A 106 3.51 -9.74 -21.21
N LEU A 107 3.27 -8.92 -22.25
CA LEU A 107 3.57 -7.49 -22.22
C LEU A 107 2.70 -6.74 -21.19
N SER A 108 1.39 -6.96 -21.20
CA SER A 108 0.48 -6.31 -20.25
C SER A 108 0.80 -6.70 -18.81
N PHE A 109 1.12 -7.97 -18.55
CA PHE A 109 1.55 -8.46 -17.25
C PHE A 109 2.87 -7.81 -16.81
N ALA A 110 3.89 -7.80 -17.67
CA ALA A 110 5.18 -7.19 -17.36
C ALA A 110 5.03 -5.70 -17.01
N VAL A 111 4.25 -4.95 -17.79
CA VAL A 111 4.05 -3.53 -17.57
C VAL A 111 3.22 -3.27 -16.30
N MET A 112 2.07 -3.93 -16.17
CA MET A 112 1.10 -3.64 -15.10
C MET A 112 1.46 -4.24 -13.74
N THR A 113 2.17 -5.36 -13.70
CA THR A 113 2.49 -6.07 -12.45
C THR A 113 3.94 -5.79 -11.99
N ILE A 114 4.85 -5.48 -12.91
CA ILE A 114 6.28 -5.30 -12.58
C ILE A 114 6.68 -3.83 -12.73
N ILE A 115 6.66 -3.30 -13.95
CA ILE A 115 7.26 -1.99 -14.24
C ILE A 115 6.52 -0.87 -13.51
N LEU A 116 5.19 -0.79 -13.64
CA LEU A 116 4.41 0.27 -13.01
C LEU A 116 4.46 0.21 -11.48
N PRO A 117 4.22 -0.94 -10.82
CA PRO A 117 4.31 -1.01 -9.36
C PRO A 117 5.69 -0.63 -8.84
N LEU A 118 6.77 -1.08 -9.48
CA LEU A 118 8.13 -0.71 -9.08
C LEU A 118 8.38 0.79 -9.24
N PHE A 119 7.96 1.37 -10.36
CA PHE A 119 8.09 2.81 -10.60
C PHE A 119 7.40 3.62 -9.50
N PHE A 120 6.16 3.28 -9.16
CA PHE A 120 5.44 3.96 -8.09
C PHE A 120 6.08 3.74 -6.71
N MET A 121 6.50 2.51 -6.39
CA MET A 121 7.17 2.23 -5.11
C MET A 121 8.46 3.03 -4.95
N ILE A 122 9.28 3.14 -6.00
CA ILE A 122 10.51 3.94 -5.96
C ILE A 122 10.17 5.41 -5.76
N LEU A 123 9.23 5.94 -6.54
CA LEU A 123 8.82 7.35 -6.45
C LEU A 123 8.30 7.70 -5.05
N PHE A 124 7.38 6.91 -4.50
CA PHE A 124 6.85 7.15 -3.15
C PHE A 124 7.89 6.85 -2.06
N GLY A 125 8.77 5.88 -2.27
CA GLY A 125 9.89 5.60 -1.37
C GLY A 125 10.83 6.79 -1.22
N LEU A 126 11.24 7.40 -2.32
CA LEU A 126 12.08 8.61 -2.32
C LEU A 126 11.37 9.79 -1.63
N LEU A 127 10.08 9.97 -1.90
CA LEU A 127 9.27 11.00 -1.25
C LEU A 127 9.16 10.80 0.28
N ILE A 128 9.01 9.55 0.75
CA ILE A 128 9.02 9.23 2.19
C ILE A 128 10.36 9.65 2.81
N ILE A 129 11.49 9.28 2.19
CA ILE A 129 12.83 9.62 2.70
C ILE A 129 13.00 11.14 2.78
N SER A 130 12.55 11.88 1.76
CA SER A 130 12.59 13.34 1.75
C SER A 130 11.78 13.94 2.91
N ASN A 131 10.54 13.47 3.11
CA ASN A 131 9.67 13.95 4.19
C ASN A 131 10.26 13.67 5.58
N VAL A 132 10.84 12.48 5.78
CA VAL A 132 11.44 12.09 7.06
C VAL A 132 12.67 12.96 7.37
N ARG A 133 13.57 13.17 6.39
CA ARG A 133 14.73 14.06 6.57
C ARG A 133 14.31 15.47 6.92
N GLN A 134 13.31 16.02 6.21
CA GLN A 134 12.79 17.36 6.50
C GLN A 134 12.16 17.44 7.91
N SER A 135 11.43 16.41 8.33
CA SER A 135 10.85 16.35 9.67
C SER A 135 11.92 16.33 10.77
N GLN A 136 12.97 15.52 10.59
CA GLN A 136 14.09 15.43 11.54
C GLN A 136 14.85 16.76 11.66
N SER A 137 15.18 17.42 10.55
CA SER A 137 15.87 18.72 10.57
C SER A 137 15.09 19.80 11.32
N ARG A 138 13.75 19.81 11.20
CA ARG A 138 12.90 20.77 11.95
C ARG A 138 12.87 20.47 13.45
N ILE A 139 12.80 19.19 13.84
CA ILE A 139 12.82 18.80 15.26
C ILE A 139 14.17 19.20 15.90
N GLN A 140 15.29 18.97 15.20
CA GLN A 140 16.62 19.38 15.67
C GLN A 140 16.73 20.90 15.82
N ALA A 141 16.23 21.68 14.86
CA ALA A 141 16.22 23.13 14.94
C ALA A 141 15.42 23.64 16.15
N LEU A 142 14.26 23.03 16.45
CA LEU A 142 13.45 23.38 17.62
C LEU A 142 14.14 23.01 18.94
N GLN A 143 14.86 21.88 19.00
CA GLN A 143 15.62 21.51 20.19
C GLN A 143 16.77 22.49 20.47
N LEU A 144 17.52 22.92 19.45
CA LEU A 144 18.58 23.92 19.61
C LEU A 144 18.05 25.27 20.11
N GLN A 145 16.89 25.71 19.63
CA GLN A 145 16.26 26.94 20.09
C GLN A 145 15.83 26.86 21.57
N ASN A 146 15.32 25.70 22.01
CA ASN A 146 14.89 25.51 23.39
C ASN A 146 16.06 25.51 24.38
N THR A 147 17.20 24.90 24.02
CA THR A 147 18.42 24.88 24.85
C THR A 147 19.01 26.29 25.05
N ASN A 148 18.99 27.13 24.01
CA ASN A 148 19.46 28.51 24.13
C ASN A 148 18.53 29.36 25.03
N SER A 149 17.22 29.15 24.96
CA SER A 149 16.24 29.86 25.79
C SER A 149 16.34 29.50 27.28
N THR A 150 16.77 28.28 27.63
CA THR A 150 16.96 27.87 29.03
C THR A 150 18.21 28.49 29.65
N ARG A 151 19.28 28.71 28.87
CA ARG A 151 20.52 29.29 29.36
C ARG A 151 20.35 30.77 29.74
N THR A 152 19.60 31.54 28.96
CA THR A 152 19.35 32.97 29.22
C THR A 152 18.44 33.20 30.44
N LYS A 153 17.55 32.26 30.79
CA LYS A 153 16.74 32.37 32.01
C LYS A 153 17.48 32.03 33.31
N SER A 154 18.64 31.37 33.24
CA SER A 154 19.43 31.05 34.44
C SER A 154 20.35 32.19 34.92
N PHE A 155 20.58 33.22 34.09
CA PHE A 155 21.40 34.38 34.46
C PHE A 155 20.59 35.58 34.99
N GLY A 156 19.27 35.43 35.14
CA GLY A 156 18.36 36.49 35.59
C GLY A 156 17.46 36.07 36.75
N LEU A 157 17.90 35.17 37.63
CA LEU A 157 17.15 34.75 38.81
C LEU A 157 17.73 35.37 40.10
N THR A 158 17.55 36.69 40.23
CA THR A 158 17.37 37.33 41.53
C THR A 158 16.10 38.16 41.48
N ALA A 159 15.22 37.89 42.44
CA ALA A 159 13.95 38.55 42.77
C ALA A 159 12.69 38.08 42.00
N GLY A 160 11.74 37.52 42.77
CA GLY A 160 10.32 37.77 42.53
C GLY A 160 9.41 36.54 42.37
N THR A 161 8.66 36.27 43.45
CA THR A 161 7.27 35.80 43.48
C THR A 161 6.90 34.40 42.94
N ALA A 162 6.65 33.53 43.92
CA ALA A 162 5.93 32.28 43.79
C ALA A 162 4.41 32.53 43.68
N ASP A 163 3.81 32.48 42.48
CA ASP A 163 2.36 32.24 42.39
C ASP A 163 1.85 31.83 40.99
N THR A 164 2.20 30.64 40.47
CA THR A 164 1.47 30.06 39.30
C THR A 164 1.67 28.55 39.09
N LYS A 165 1.67 27.73 40.14
CA LYS A 165 1.99 26.29 40.01
C LYS A 165 0.82 25.35 39.65
N LYS A 166 -0.41 25.84 39.41
CA LYS A 166 -1.59 24.94 39.26
C LYS A 166 -2.10 24.67 37.83
N LYS A 167 -1.69 25.40 36.80
CA LYS A 167 -2.33 25.28 35.46
C LYS A 167 -1.64 24.34 34.46
N TYR A 168 -0.39 23.93 34.70
CA TYR A 168 0.40 23.15 33.72
C TYR A 168 0.43 21.63 33.93
N ARG A 169 -0.20 21.09 34.98
CA ARG A 169 -0.19 19.63 35.26
C ARG A 169 -1.24 18.84 34.47
N LYS A 170 -2.18 19.52 33.78
CA LYS A 170 -3.27 18.84 33.04
C LYS A 170 -2.94 18.58 31.56
N HIS A 171 -1.92 19.23 30.99
CA HIS A 171 -1.50 18.99 29.60
C HIS A 171 -0.37 17.96 29.42
N SER A 172 0.36 17.60 30.49
CA SER A 172 1.44 16.60 30.41
C SER A 172 0.94 15.16 30.34
N ASN A 173 -0.26 14.88 30.86
CA ASN A 173 -0.81 13.52 30.88
C ASN A 173 -1.45 13.12 29.54
N LEU A 174 -1.72 14.07 28.63
CA LEU A 174 -2.29 13.76 27.32
C LEU A 174 -1.21 13.48 26.25
N GLN A 175 0.02 13.96 26.43
CA GLN A 175 1.13 13.69 25.51
C GLN A 175 1.89 12.39 25.82
N MET A 176 1.79 11.86 27.04
CA MET A 176 2.38 10.56 27.38
C MET A 176 1.58 9.37 26.80
N ALA A 177 0.30 9.56 26.46
CA ALA A 177 -0.52 8.52 25.84
C ALA A 177 -0.20 8.30 24.35
N THR A 178 0.30 9.31 23.63
CA THR A 178 0.60 9.21 22.20
C THR A 178 2.03 8.78 21.87
N MET A 179 2.98 8.89 22.81
CA MET A 179 4.35 8.38 22.60
C MET A 179 4.49 6.87 22.81
N ASN A 180 3.55 6.21 23.50
CA ASN A 180 3.57 4.75 23.66
C ASN A 180 3.11 3.96 22.42
N PHE A 181 2.59 4.62 21.38
CA PHE A 181 2.20 3.93 20.15
C PHE A 181 3.35 3.79 19.12
N HIS A 182 4.45 4.54 19.28
CA HIS A 182 5.58 4.48 18.34
C HIS A 182 6.68 3.49 18.77
N SER A 183 6.68 3.05 20.03
CA SER A 183 7.66 2.08 20.54
C SER A 183 7.27 0.62 20.25
N THR A 184 5.97 0.32 20.14
CA THR A 184 5.48 -1.03 19.81
C THR A 184 5.67 -1.41 18.34
N ALA A 185 5.79 -0.44 17.43
CA ALA A 185 6.05 -0.71 16.02
C ALA A 185 7.50 -1.16 15.73
N HIS A 186 8.46 -0.80 16.58
CA HIS A 186 9.85 -1.25 16.47
C HIS A 186 10.06 -2.65 17.04
N SER A 187 9.21 -3.10 17.97
CA SER A 187 9.33 -4.42 18.61
C SER A 187 8.82 -5.57 17.74
N ILE A 188 7.99 -5.31 16.72
CA ILE A 188 7.45 -6.35 15.83
C ILE A 188 8.45 -6.72 14.70
N TYR A 189 9.36 -5.81 14.33
CA TYR A 189 10.36 -6.06 13.29
C TYR A 189 11.51 -6.99 13.73
N LEU A 190 11.67 -7.25 15.04
CA LEU A 190 12.72 -8.13 15.57
C LEU A 190 12.24 -9.55 15.92
N LEU A 191 10.96 -9.87 15.67
CA LEU A 191 10.37 -11.19 15.95
C LEU A 191 10.08 -12.03 14.69
N VAL A 192 10.49 -11.54 13.51
CA VAL A 192 10.32 -12.23 12.22
C VAL A 192 11.68 -12.35 11.50
N GLN A 193 12.72 -12.66 12.26
CA GLN A 193 14.03 -13.05 11.77
C GLN A 193 14.59 -14.12 12.70
#